data_AF-A0A7S4J6B3-F1
#
_entry.id   AF-A0A7S4J6B3-F1
#
_cell.length_a   1.000
_cell.length_b   1.000
_cell.length_c   1.000
_cell.angle_alpha   90.00
_cell.angle_beta   90.00
_cell.angle_gamma   90.00
#
_symmetry.space_group_name_H-M   'P 1'
#
loop_
_entity.id
_entity.type
_entity.pdbx_description
1 polymer ?
#
loop_
_entity_poly.entity_id
_entity_poly.type
_entity_poly.pdbx_seq_one_letter_code
_entity_poly.pdbx_strand_id
1 'polypeptide(L)'
;MTTLEEHPLQYEWNFTYFKKVANKSYEDSTFTLGTTRTVEDFWRLYVHLRRPVDERPTVCDYHVFRVGIKPMWEDEQNVNGGKWIVRLRKGLAARYWEEILLAMLGGSFKLGEEICGCVLSIRYQEDILSIWNRSADSRRVCMQIKETMRQVMGMPIDVTMEYKKHTDSMRDNSSYRNTNSNFIQGENNGEVGEGGEGGGKGHGGERGERRERGERGERRERGERGERRERGERGERGERGERGERGERGERYDERNGQQQQQLR
;
A
#
# COMPACT_ATOMS: atom_id res chain seq x y z
N MET A 1 -2.50 -8.82 49.37
CA MET A 1 -2.73 -8.78 47.91
C MET A 1 -1.38 -8.95 47.25
N THR A 2 -1.07 -10.12 46.71
CA THR A 2 0.11 -10.31 45.86
C THR A 2 -0.13 -9.52 44.58
N THR A 3 0.66 -8.48 44.34
CA THR A 3 0.73 -7.86 43.02
C THR A 3 1.14 -8.95 42.04
N LEU A 4 0.28 -9.25 41.05
CA LEU A 4 0.63 -10.16 39.96
C LEU A 4 1.89 -9.59 39.28
N GLU A 5 2.95 -10.39 39.25
CA GLU A 5 4.19 -10.06 38.55
C GLU A 5 3.92 -10.11 37.04
N GLU A 6 4.17 -9.01 36.35
CA GLU A 6 3.99 -8.90 34.89
C GLU A 6 5.32 -9.15 34.17
N HIS A 7 5.23 -9.66 32.94
CA HIS A 7 6.40 -10.04 32.15
C HIS A 7 6.72 -8.91 31.16
N PRO A 8 7.81 -8.14 31.35
CA PRO A 8 8.14 -7.02 30.48
C PRO A 8 8.52 -7.47 29.07
N LEU A 9 8.06 -6.73 28.07
CA LEU A 9 8.54 -6.83 26.70
C LEU A 9 9.85 -6.07 26.55
N GLN A 10 10.68 -6.48 25.59
CA GLN A 10 11.95 -5.80 25.29
C GLN A 10 11.75 -4.33 24.84
N TYR A 11 10.63 -4.05 24.19
CA TYR A 11 10.24 -2.73 23.70
C TYR A 11 8.75 -2.52 23.95
N GLU A 12 8.35 -1.25 24.03
CA GLU A 12 6.94 -0.86 24.05
C GLU A 12 6.38 -0.79 22.63
N TRP A 13 5.13 -1.23 22.44
CA TRP A 13 4.49 -1.29 21.14
C TRP A 13 3.15 -0.55 21.13
N ASN A 14 2.93 0.28 20.11
CA ASN A 14 1.68 0.98 19.84
C ASN A 14 0.86 0.20 18.82
N PHE A 15 -0.35 -0.17 19.21
CA PHE A 15 -1.36 -0.72 18.33
C PHE A 15 -2.21 0.41 17.79
N THR A 16 -2.30 0.52 16.47
CA THR A 16 -3.16 1.50 15.80
C THR A 16 -4.01 0.83 14.74
N TYR A 17 -5.14 1.45 14.44
CA TYR A 17 -6.09 1.03 13.43
C TYR A 17 -6.30 2.19 12.47
N PHE A 18 -6.09 1.96 11.18
CA PHE A 18 -6.39 2.94 10.15
C PHE A 18 -7.60 2.51 9.36
N LYS A 19 -8.52 3.47 9.18
CA LYS A 19 -9.65 3.33 8.26
C LYS A 19 -9.87 4.68 7.61
N LYS A 20 -9.70 4.74 6.29
CA LYS A 20 -9.88 5.99 5.54
C LYS A 20 -11.26 6.57 5.81
N VAL A 21 -11.27 7.79 6.37
CA VAL A 21 -12.48 8.59 6.54
C VAL A 21 -12.47 9.68 5.47
N ALA A 22 -13.61 9.90 4.81
CA ALA A 22 -13.73 10.94 3.80
C ALA A 22 -13.39 12.32 4.40
N ASN A 23 -12.65 13.13 3.64
CA ASN A 23 -12.22 14.49 4.02
C ASN A 23 -11.35 14.59 5.27
N LYS A 24 -10.70 13.49 5.69
CA LYS A 24 -9.73 13.49 6.78
C LYS A 24 -8.33 13.17 6.27
N SER A 25 -7.31 13.69 6.96
CA SER A 25 -5.91 13.32 6.73
C SER A 25 -5.66 11.84 7.07
N TYR A 26 -4.47 11.35 6.77
CA TYR A 26 -4.07 10.00 7.14
C TYR A 26 -4.01 9.86 8.67
N GLU A 27 -3.44 10.84 9.33
CA GLU A 27 -3.29 10.95 10.78
C GLU A 27 -4.67 10.98 11.46
N ASP A 28 -5.61 11.79 10.95
CA ASP A 28 -6.97 11.88 11.49
C ASP A 28 -7.83 10.63 11.19
N SER A 29 -7.36 9.78 10.29
CA SER A 29 -7.95 8.47 9.96
C SER A 29 -7.24 7.30 10.68
N THR A 30 -6.25 7.61 11.52
CA THR A 30 -5.50 6.64 12.33
C THR A 30 -5.94 6.75 13.78
N PHE A 31 -6.35 5.62 14.36
CA PHE A 31 -6.89 5.51 15.70
C PHE A 31 -5.96 4.67 16.57
N THR A 32 -5.48 5.21 17.69
CA THR A 32 -4.71 4.42 18.66
C THR A 32 -5.63 3.47 19.42
N LEU A 33 -5.29 2.18 19.40
CA LEU A 33 -6.02 1.13 20.11
C LEU A 33 -5.46 0.93 21.53
N GLY A 34 -4.15 1.06 21.69
CA GLY A 34 -3.47 0.93 22.97
C GLY A 34 -1.96 0.78 22.83
N THR A 35 -1.28 0.83 23.97
CA THR A 35 0.17 0.63 24.08
C THR A 35 0.41 -0.57 24.99
N THR A 36 1.33 -1.46 24.59
CA THR A 36 1.66 -2.67 25.34
C THR A 36 3.10 -2.66 25.77
N ARG A 37 3.35 -2.84 27.07
CA ARG A 37 4.69 -2.86 27.66
C ARG A 37 5.04 -4.22 28.28
N THR A 38 4.02 -4.98 28.63
CA THR A 38 4.13 -6.33 29.18
C THR A 38 3.37 -7.34 28.32
N VAL A 39 3.64 -8.62 28.53
CA VAL A 39 2.90 -9.72 27.90
C VAL A 39 1.42 -9.67 28.30
N GLU A 40 1.14 -9.29 29.54
CA GLU A 40 -0.21 -9.12 30.08
C GLU A 40 -0.94 -7.96 29.39
N ASP A 41 -0.28 -6.82 29.19
CA ASP A 41 -0.85 -5.71 28.41
C ASP A 41 -1.22 -6.16 26.99
N PHE A 42 -0.32 -6.92 26.35
CA PHE A 42 -0.57 -7.46 25.02
C PHE A 42 -1.83 -8.32 25.00
N TRP A 43 -1.96 -9.30 25.90
CA TRP A 43 -3.14 -10.16 25.90
C TRP A 43 -4.41 -9.43 26.33
N ARG A 44 -4.34 -8.48 27.28
CA ARG A 44 -5.48 -7.62 27.66
C ARG A 44 -6.01 -6.85 26.46
N LEU A 45 -5.13 -6.31 25.62
CA LEU A 45 -5.52 -5.59 24.42
C LEU A 45 -5.99 -6.55 23.32
N TYR A 46 -5.15 -7.52 22.96
CA TYR A 46 -5.29 -8.33 21.75
C TYR A 46 -6.56 -9.20 21.73
N VAL A 47 -6.94 -9.79 22.87
CA VAL A 47 -8.14 -10.65 22.93
C VAL A 47 -9.45 -9.89 22.73
N HIS A 48 -9.44 -8.56 22.90
CA HIS A 48 -10.60 -7.69 22.68
C HIS A 48 -10.57 -7.01 21.29
N LEU A 49 -9.52 -7.22 20.50
CA LEU A 49 -9.46 -6.72 19.13
C LEU A 49 -10.35 -7.55 18.20
N ARG A 50 -11.04 -6.87 17.29
CA ARG A 50 -11.73 -7.57 16.19
C ARG A 50 -10.72 -8.27 15.31
N ARG A 51 -10.92 -9.58 15.15
CA ARG A 51 -10.07 -10.42 14.29
C ARG A 51 -10.35 -10.12 12.81
N PRO A 52 -9.32 -10.20 11.96
CA PRO A 52 -9.44 -9.97 10.52
C PRO A 52 -10.04 -11.19 9.78
N VAL A 53 -11.22 -11.65 10.21
CA VAL A 53 -11.93 -12.82 9.64
C VAL A 53 -13.35 -12.50 9.16
N ASP A 54 -13.79 -11.24 9.26
CA ASP A 54 -15.17 -10.87 8.96
C ASP A 54 -15.55 -11.10 7.48
N GLU A 55 -16.71 -11.73 7.25
CA GLU A 55 -17.28 -12.07 5.92
C GLU A 55 -17.49 -10.84 5.01
N ARG A 56 -17.52 -9.64 5.60
CA ARG A 56 -17.56 -8.36 4.88
C ARG A 56 -16.37 -7.51 5.31
N PRO A 57 -15.19 -7.68 4.68
CA PRO A 57 -14.00 -6.95 5.07
C PRO A 57 -14.21 -5.46 4.83
N THR A 58 -14.18 -4.68 5.92
CA THR A 58 -13.95 -3.24 5.80
C THR A 58 -12.50 -3.05 5.41
N VAL A 59 -12.23 -2.31 4.34
CA VAL A 59 -10.86 -1.95 3.97
C VAL A 59 -10.26 -1.10 5.10
N CYS A 60 -9.25 -1.65 5.76
CA CYS A 60 -8.57 -1.05 6.90
C CYS A 60 -7.15 -1.60 7.02
N ASP A 61 -6.39 -1.00 7.92
CA ASP A 61 -5.05 -1.44 8.27
C ASP A 61 -4.92 -1.53 9.79
N TYR A 62 -4.31 -2.60 10.28
CA TYR A 62 -3.82 -2.70 11.65
C TYR A 62 -2.31 -2.45 11.63
N HIS A 63 -1.82 -1.59 12.50
CA HIS A 63 -0.39 -1.36 12.65
C HIS A 63 0.04 -1.65 14.07
N VAL A 64 1.19 -2.31 14.21
CA VAL A 64 1.87 -2.47 15.49
C VAL A 64 3.31 -2.03 15.32
N PHE A 65 3.63 -0.87 15.87
CA PHE A 65 4.94 -0.23 15.73
C PHE A 65 5.52 0.05 17.10
N ARG A 66 6.85 0.09 17.19
CA ARG A 66 7.51 0.53 18.42
C ARG A 66 7.02 1.93 18.80
N VAL A 67 6.87 2.17 20.10
CA VAL A 67 6.56 3.51 20.60
C VAL A 67 7.59 4.52 20.07
N GLY A 68 7.09 5.66 19.59
CA GLY A 68 7.90 6.70 18.95
C GLY A 68 8.04 6.59 17.44
N ILE A 69 7.67 5.45 16.83
CA ILE A 69 7.73 5.26 15.37
C ILE A 69 6.31 5.29 14.79
N LYS A 70 6.06 6.20 13.86
CA LYS A 70 4.77 6.29 13.16
C LYS A 70 4.73 5.29 11.99
N PRO A 71 3.57 4.68 11.68
CA PRO A 71 3.40 3.78 10.54
C PRO A 71 3.27 4.56 9.22
N MET A 72 4.29 5.35 8.89
CA MET A 72 4.38 6.21 7.70
C MET A 72 5.83 6.33 7.24
N TRP A 73 6.03 6.54 5.94
CA TRP A 73 7.36 6.50 5.31
C TRP A 73 8.18 7.77 5.57
N GLU A 74 7.53 8.84 5.99
CA GLU A 74 8.12 10.12 6.35
C GLU A 74 8.71 10.12 7.77
N ASP A 75 8.39 9.10 8.58
CA ASP A 75 9.01 8.93 9.90
C ASP A 75 10.52 8.71 9.76
N GLU A 76 11.31 9.36 10.62
CA GLU A 76 12.77 9.34 10.56
C GLU A 76 13.36 7.92 10.65
N GLN A 77 12.68 7.00 11.34
CA GLN A 77 13.11 5.61 11.46
C GLN A 77 12.71 4.75 10.25
N ASN A 78 11.79 5.23 9.42
CA ASN A 78 11.29 4.49 8.25
C ASN A 78 11.85 5.01 6.93
N VAL A 79 12.30 6.26 6.86
CA VAL A 79 12.65 6.96 5.60
C VAL A 79 13.71 6.23 4.77
N ASN A 80 14.74 5.68 5.42
CA ASN A 80 15.82 4.89 4.79
C ASN A 80 15.54 3.39 4.79
N GLY A 81 14.34 3.02 5.25
CA GLY A 81 13.92 1.66 5.47
C GLY A 81 13.21 1.04 4.28
N GLY A 82 12.61 -0.11 4.56
CA GLY A 82 11.73 -0.76 3.62
C GLY A 82 10.81 -1.73 4.33
N LYS A 83 10.11 -2.53 3.53
CA LYS A 83 9.18 -3.52 4.03
C LYS A 83 9.21 -4.79 3.22
N TRP A 84 9.17 -5.92 3.92
CA TRP A 84 8.76 -7.19 3.34
C TRP A 84 7.24 -7.23 3.24
N ILE A 85 6.74 -7.73 2.12
CA ILE A 85 5.33 -7.79 1.77
C ILE A 85 5.01 -9.24 1.41
N VAL A 86 3.98 -9.79 2.04
CA VAL A 86 3.39 -11.06 1.65
C VAL A 86 1.89 -10.87 1.41
N ARG A 87 1.42 -11.33 0.26
CA ARG A 87 0.01 -11.34 -0.12
C ARG A 87 -0.63 -12.65 0.32
N LEU A 88 -1.71 -12.54 1.06
CA LEU A 88 -2.40 -13.64 1.72
C LEU A 88 -3.76 -13.85 1.08
N ARG A 89 -4.07 -15.10 0.76
CA ARG A 89 -5.45 -15.49 0.45
C ARG A 89 -6.35 -15.27 1.66
N LYS A 90 -7.62 -14.98 1.41
CA LYS A 90 -8.64 -14.82 2.46
C LYS A 90 -8.69 -16.03 3.40
N GLY A 91 -8.93 -15.75 4.67
CA GLY A 91 -8.95 -16.74 5.75
C GLY A 91 -7.60 -17.00 6.43
N LEU A 92 -6.48 -16.53 5.86
CA LEU A 92 -5.14 -16.75 6.44
C LEU A 92 -4.66 -15.59 7.32
N ALA A 93 -5.21 -14.39 7.12
CA ALA A 93 -4.73 -13.16 7.74
C ALA A 93 -4.66 -13.22 9.27
N ALA A 94 -5.71 -13.72 9.93
CA ALA A 94 -5.77 -13.73 11.39
C ALA A 94 -4.69 -14.57 12.04
N ARG A 95 -4.43 -15.78 11.50
CA ARG A 95 -3.39 -16.67 12.00
C ARG A 95 -2.01 -16.03 11.80
N TYR A 96 -1.66 -15.64 10.59
CA TYR A 96 -0.34 -15.09 10.31
C TYR A 96 -0.08 -13.75 10.98
N TRP A 97 -1.12 -12.96 11.21
CA TRP A 97 -1.01 -11.76 12.02
C TRP A 97 -0.63 -12.08 13.46
N GLU A 98 -1.31 -13.05 14.09
CA GLU A 98 -0.98 -13.49 15.45
C GLU A 98 0.46 -14.02 15.55
N GLU A 99 0.87 -14.90 14.63
CA GLU A 99 2.23 -15.47 14.61
C GLU A 99 3.31 -14.37 14.47
N ILE A 100 3.10 -13.38 13.60
CA ILE A 100 4.03 -12.27 13.45
C ILE A 100 4.07 -11.38 14.69
N LEU A 101 2.93 -11.09 15.31
CA LEU A 101 2.91 -10.30 16.54
C LEU A 101 3.67 -11.01 17.66
N LEU A 102 3.41 -12.30 17.87
CA LEU A 102 4.13 -13.08 18.90
C LEU A 102 5.63 -13.15 18.61
N ALA A 103 6.01 -13.39 17.34
CA ALA A 103 7.42 -13.41 16.94
C ALA A 103 8.11 -12.04 17.14
N MET A 104 7.42 -10.94 16.82
CA MET A 104 7.95 -9.59 16.90
C MET A 104 8.08 -9.12 18.35
N LEU A 105 7.01 -9.23 19.15
CA LEU A 105 7.00 -8.84 20.57
C LEU A 105 7.91 -9.75 21.41
N GLY A 106 7.98 -11.03 21.08
CA GLY A 106 8.86 -12.02 21.72
C GLY A 106 10.32 -11.97 21.27
N GLY A 107 10.70 -11.08 20.34
CA GLY A 107 12.10 -10.87 19.96
C GLY A 107 12.71 -11.94 19.04
N SER A 108 11.90 -12.73 18.34
CA SER A 108 12.36 -13.84 17.49
C SER A 108 13.23 -13.40 16.31
N PHE A 109 13.08 -12.15 15.85
CA PHE A 109 13.86 -11.59 14.74
C PHE A 109 15.34 -11.41 15.07
N LYS A 110 15.71 -11.20 16.33
CA LYS A 110 17.13 -11.04 16.79
C LYS A 110 17.93 -10.00 15.98
N LEU A 111 17.32 -8.85 15.70
CA LEU A 111 17.90 -7.77 14.89
C LEU A 111 18.04 -6.44 15.66
N GLY A 112 18.05 -6.48 16.99
CA GLY A 112 18.14 -5.28 17.83
C GLY A 112 17.02 -4.28 17.52
N GLU A 113 17.39 -3.09 17.06
CA GLU A 113 16.43 -2.01 16.75
C GLU A 113 15.93 -1.94 15.31
N GLU A 114 16.33 -2.87 14.45
CA GLU A 114 15.98 -2.80 13.03
C GLU A 114 14.48 -2.89 12.75
N ILE A 115 13.71 -3.62 13.56
CA ILE A 115 12.27 -3.77 13.35
C ILE A 115 11.53 -2.51 13.82
N CYS A 116 10.90 -1.80 12.88
CA CYS A 116 10.04 -0.66 13.16
C CYS A 116 8.66 -1.12 13.63
N GLY A 117 8.09 -2.09 12.91
CA GLY A 117 6.74 -2.58 13.17
C GLY A 117 6.21 -3.48 12.06
N CYS A 118 4.96 -3.89 12.19
CA CYS A 118 4.24 -4.66 11.18
C CYS A 118 2.87 -4.06 10.86
N VAL A 119 2.41 -4.33 9.65
CA VAL A 119 1.15 -3.84 9.09
C VAL A 119 0.35 -5.02 8.56
N LEU A 120 -0.91 -5.14 8.98
CA LEU A 120 -1.88 -6.00 8.32
C LEU A 120 -2.93 -5.15 7.60
N SER A 121 -2.89 -5.21 6.28
CA SER A 121 -3.81 -4.51 5.38
C SER A 121 -4.92 -5.43 4.92
N ILE A 122 -6.15 -5.15 5.37
CA ILE A 122 -7.35 -5.88 4.94
C ILE A 122 -7.86 -5.28 3.63
N ARG A 123 -7.96 -6.08 2.56
CA ARG A 123 -8.51 -5.64 1.26
C ARG A 123 -9.62 -6.58 0.80
N TYR A 124 -10.18 -6.35 -0.39
CA TYR A 124 -11.30 -7.17 -0.88
C TYR A 124 -10.84 -8.54 -1.39
N GLN A 125 -9.80 -8.58 -2.24
CA GLN A 125 -9.37 -9.80 -2.92
C GLN A 125 -8.37 -10.63 -2.10
N GLU A 126 -7.39 -9.96 -1.51
CA GLU A 126 -6.30 -10.54 -0.74
C GLU A 126 -6.02 -9.66 0.47
N ASP A 127 -5.43 -10.21 1.51
CA ASP A 127 -4.90 -9.43 2.62
C ASP A 127 -3.39 -9.28 2.46
N ILE A 128 -2.82 -8.21 2.97
CA ILE A 128 -1.40 -7.93 2.79
C ILE A 128 -0.78 -7.79 4.18
N LEU A 129 0.19 -8.63 4.48
CA LEU A 129 0.97 -8.56 5.71
C LEU A 129 2.34 -7.98 5.36
N SER A 130 2.83 -7.05 6.18
CA SER A 130 4.13 -6.43 5.97
C SER A 130 4.90 -6.23 7.25
N ILE A 131 6.23 -6.36 7.18
CA ILE A 131 7.15 -6.02 8.28
C ILE A 131 8.09 -4.94 7.79
N TRP A 132 8.21 -3.87 8.57
CA TRP A 132 8.98 -2.67 8.26
C TRP A 132 10.28 -2.66 9.06
N ASN A 133 11.37 -2.27 8.41
CA ASN A 133 12.67 -2.13 9.04
C ASN A 133 13.40 -0.85 8.65
N ARG A 134 14.35 -0.42 9.50
CA ARG A 134 15.08 0.84 9.41
C ARG A 134 16.05 0.92 8.24
N SER A 135 16.78 -0.17 7.96
CA SER A 135 17.91 -0.15 7.02
C SER A 135 17.64 -1.00 5.77
N ALA A 136 17.15 -0.39 4.68
CA ALA A 136 16.85 -1.13 3.45
C ALA A 136 18.07 -1.63 2.66
N ASP A 137 19.22 -0.99 2.84
CA ASP A 137 20.45 -1.34 2.14
C ASP A 137 21.20 -2.50 2.81
N SER A 138 20.80 -2.87 4.03
CA SER A 138 21.40 -4.00 4.74
C SER A 138 20.81 -5.32 4.28
N ARG A 139 21.40 -5.93 3.24
CA ARG A 139 20.97 -7.25 2.71
C ARG A 139 20.87 -8.31 3.80
N ARG A 140 21.81 -8.32 4.76
CA ARG A 140 21.78 -9.26 5.90
C ARG A 140 20.51 -9.09 6.74
N VAL A 141 20.19 -7.86 7.12
CA VAL A 141 18.98 -7.54 7.90
C VAL A 141 17.74 -7.96 7.11
N CYS A 142 17.62 -7.50 5.86
CA CYS A 142 16.48 -7.80 5.00
C CYS A 142 16.27 -9.31 4.85
N MET A 143 17.34 -10.08 4.59
CA MET A 143 17.22 -11.54 4.42
C MET A 143 16.87 -12.25 5.73
N GLN A 144 17.42 -11.82 6.86
CA GLN A 144 17.08 -12.41 8.17
C GLN A 144 15.62 -12.16 8.54
N ILE A 145 15.06 -10.99 8.22
CA ILE A 145 13.62 -10.71 8.40
C ILE A 145 12.79 -11.68 7.56
N LYS A 146 13.12 -11.83 6.27
CA LYS A 146 12.40 -12.76 5.37
C LYS A 146 12.41 -14.19 5.89
N GLU A 147 13.58 -14.67 6.31
CA GLU A 147 13.72 -16.05 6.79
C GLU A 147 12.95 -16.27 8.09
N THR A 148 13.05 -15.32 9.04
CA THR A 148 12.29 -15.39 10.29
C THR A 148 10.78 -15.39 10.02
N MET A 149 10.30 -14.50 9.15
CA MET A 149 8.90 -14.46 8.72
C MET A 149 8.42 -15.81 8.17
N ARG A 150 9.20 -16.40 7.26
CA ARG A 150 8.89 -17.70 6.67
C ARG A 150 8.83 -18.80 7.74
N GLN A 151 9.80 -18.84 8.65
CA GLN A 151 9.90 -19.82 9.71
C GLN A 151 8.71 -19.74 10.68
N VAL A 152 8.41 -18.56 11.22
CA VAL A 152 7.36 -18.42 12.26
C VAL A 152 5.96 -18.62 11.69
N MET A 153 5.73 -18.25 10.43
CA MET A 153 4.45 -18.50 9.76
C MET A 153 4.36 -19.92 9.18
N GLY A 154 5.45 -20.71 9.20
CA GLY A 154 5.50 -22.03 8.57
C GLY A 154 5.19 -21.99 7.07
N MET A 155 5.63 -20.94 6.37
CA MET A 155 5.28 -20.73 4.96
C MET A 155 6.07 -21.67 4.02
N PRO A 156 5.39 -22.34 3.08
CA PRO A 156 6.04 -23.09 2.00
C PRO A 156 7.06 -22.26 1.22
N ILE A 157 8.11 -22.89 0.67
CA ILE A 157 9.26 -22.22 0.00
C ILE A 157 8.89 -21.44 -1.27
N ASP A 158 7.78 -21.80 -1.90
CA ASP A 158 7.24 -21.23 -3.13
C ASP A 158 6.38 -19.98 -2.89
N VAL A 159 6.00 -19.68 -1.64
CA VAL A 159 5.32 -18.43 -1.30
C VAL A 159 6.23 -17.25 -1.62
N THR A 160 5.78 -16.40 -2.56
CA THR A 160 6.46 -15.17 -2.93
C THR A 160 6.36 -14.14 -1.81
N MET A 161 7.51 -13.59 -1.43
CA MET A 161 7.62 -12.42 -0.58
C MET A 161 8.43 -11.38 -1.33
N GLU A 162 8.00 -10.13 -1.26
CA GLU A 162 8.57 -9.03 -2.02
C GLU A 162 9.11 -7.97 -1.07
N TYR A 163 10.26 -7.39 -1.40
CA TYR A 163 10.80 -6.28 -0.63
C TYR A 163 10.62 -4.98 -1.41
N LYS A 164 10.21 -3.92 -0.71
CA LYS A 164 10.12 -2.58 -1.29
C LYS A 164 10.73 -1.55 -0.34
N LYS A 165 11.65 -0.72 -0.86
CA LYS A 165 12.18 0.42 -0.10
C LYS A 165 11.10 1.48 0.08
N HIS A 166 11.14 2.19 1.20
CA HIS A 166 10.20 3.28 1.42
C HIS A 166 10.43 4.41 0.42
N THR A 167 11.69 4.73 0.09
CA THR A 167 12.07 5.70 -0.95
C THR A 167 11.41 5.45 -2.31
N ASP A 168 11.38 4.19 -2.76
CA ASP A 168 10.66 3.79 -3.99
C ASP A 168 9.14 3.96 -3.84
N SER A 169 8.59 3.70 -2.65
CA SER A 169 7.16 3.89 -2.36
C SER A 169 6.76 5.36 -2.42
N MET A 170 7.64 6.27 -1.98
CA MET A 170 7.46 7.72 -2.08
C MET A 170 7.38 8.16 -3.54
N ARG A 171 8.37 7.74 -4.34
CA ARG A 171 8.49 8.11 -5.76
C ARG A 171 7.28 7.66 -6.57
N ASP A 172 6.78 6.46 -6.27
CA ASP A 172 5.62 5.88 -6.95
C ASP A 172 4.28 6.35 -6.37
N ASN A 173 4.30 7.05 -5.23
CA ASN A 173 3.15 7.28 -4.35
C ASN A 173 2.30 6.01 -4.15
N SER A 174 2.98 4.87 -3.94
CA SER A 174 2.35 3.56 -3.89
C SER A 174 3.08 2.59 -2.98
N SER A 175 2.33 2.03 -2.03
CA SER A 175 2.82 1.03 -1.09
C SER A 175 3.08 -0.35 -1.69
N TYR A 176 2.43 -0.70 -2.80
CA TYR A 176 2.36 -2.10 -3.27
C TYR A 176 2.55 -2.29 -4.79
N ARG A 177 2.66 -1.21 -5.56
CA ARG A 177 3.03 -1.29 -6.99
C ARG A 177 4.55 -1.38 -7.14
N ASN A 178 5.02 -1.97 -8.24
CA ASN A 178 6.45 -2.06 -8.60
C ASN A 178 7.32 -2.67 -7.49
N THR A 179 6.79 -3.66 -6.78
CA THR A 179 7.51 -4.39 -5.75
C THR A 179 8.51 -5.36 -6.38
N ASN A 180 9.66 -5.57 -5.72
CA ASN A 180 10.74 -6.38 -6.28
C ASN A 180 10.79 -7.77 -5.62
N SER A 181 10.38 -8.79 -6.37
CA SER A 181 10.51 -10.20 -5.96
C SER A 181 11.97 -10.69 -5.99
N ASN A 182 12.82 -10.01 -6.77
CA ASN A 182 14.21 -10.38 -7.05
C ASN A 182 15.24 -9.56 -6.26
N PHE A 183 14.90 -9.11 -5.04
CA PHE A 183 15.86 -8.45 -4.14
C PHE A 183 17.21 -9.20 -4.01
N ILE A 184 17.22 -10.51 -4.27
CA ILE A 184 18.39 -11.39 -4.21
C ILE A 184 19.39 -11.19 -5.39
N GLN A 185 18.97 -10.68 -6.55
CA GLN A 185 19.80 -10.67 -7.79
C GLN A 185 20.43 -9.31 -8.14
N GLY A 186 20.20 -8.25 -7.34
CA GLY A 186 20.54 -6.88 -7.71
C GLY A 186 22.00 -6.43 -7.62
N GLU A 187 22.95 -7.27 -7.23
CA GLU A 187 24.35 -6.85 -7.01
C GLU A 187 25.35 -7.35 -8.07
N ASN A 188 24.89 -7.96 -9.18
CA ASN A 188 25.79 -8.49 -10.21
C ASN A 188 25.82 -7.72 -11.54
N ASN A 189 25.26 -6.51 -11.61
CA ASN A 189 25.40 -5.66 -12.81
C ASN A 189 25.74 -4.21 -12.43
N GLY A 190 27.03 -3.89 -12.52
CA GLY A 190 27.57 -2.64 -13.06
C GLY A 190 27.23 -1.33 -12.36
N GLU A 191 28.26 -0.69 -11.80
CA GLU A 191 28.32 0.76 -11.62
C GLU A 191 27.80 1.48 -12.87
N VAL A 192 26.68 2.18 -12.75
CA VAL A 192 26.21 3.10 -13.79
C VAL A 192 26.77 4.47 -13.44
N GLY A 193 27.66 4.96 -14.31
CA GLY A 193 28.42 6.19 -14.15
C GLY A 193 27.58 7.46 -14.04
N GLU A 194 28.18 8.45 -13.38
CA GLU A 194 27.69 9.82 -13.23
C GLU A 194 27.40 10.46 -14.59
N GLY A 195 26.15 10.86 -14.80
CA GLY A 195 25.68 11.55 -16.00
C GLY A 195 25.28 13.00 -15.71
N GLY A 196 26.24 13.90 -15.91
CA GLY A 196 26.19 15.34 -16.25
C GLY A 196 24.94 16.19 -15.99
N GLU A 197 25.17 17.29 -15.27
CA GLU A 197 24.32 18.48 -15.18
C GLU A 197 24.12 19.18 -16.55
N GLY A 198 22.89 19.61 -16.83
CA GLY A 198 22.54 20.45 -17.98
C GLY A 198 21.50 21.50 -17.59
N GLY A 199 21.91 22.77 -17.61
CA GLY A 199 21.25 23.94 -17.04
C GLY A 199 19.93 24.40 -17.69
N GLY A 200 19.25 25.32 -16.99
CA GLY A 200 17.90 25.78 -17.30
C GLY A 200 17.75 27.17 -17.96
N LYS A 201 16.48 27.48 -18.25
CA LYS A 201 15.80 28.76 -18.58
C LYS A 201 16.22 29.46 -19.91
N GLY A 202 15.34 30.13 -20.68
CA GLY A 202 13.92 30.47 -20.55
C GLY A 202 13.40 31.33 -21.73
N HIS A 203 12.08 31.58 -21.73
CA HIS A 203 11.24 32.68 -22.28
C HIS A 203 11.49 33.40 -23.63
N GLY A 204 10.38 33.60 -24.37
CA GLY A 204 9.99 34.90 -24.95
C GLY A 204 10.05 35.01 -26.48
N GLY A 205 8.93 35.35 -27.12
CA GLY A 205 8.86 35.74 -28.54
C GLY A 205 8.59 37.23 -28.73
N GLU A 206 8.79 37.76 -29.95
CA GLU A 206 7.92 38.75 -30.64
C GLU A 206 8.47 39.17 -32.03
N ARG A 207 7.57 39.07 -33.02
CA ARG A 207 7.21 39.90 -34.20
C ARG A 207 8.14 40.96 -34.87
N GLY A 208 8.03 41.05 -36.20
CA GLY A 208 8.18 42.25 -37.08
C GLY A 208 8.38 41.86 -38.57
N GLU A 209 7.40 41.96 -39.48
CA GLU A 209 7.11 43.05 -40.46
C GLU A 209 8.30 43.47 -41.36
N ARG A 210 8.25 43.80 -42.67
CA ARG A 210 7.29 43.79 -43.79
C ARG A 210 8.13 44.15 -45.06
N ARG A 211 7.91 43.41 -46.17
CA ARG A 211 8.07 43.69 -47.62
C ARG A 211 9.13 44.67 -48.17
N GLU A 212 9.77 44.26 -49.27
CA GLU A 212 9.78 45.04 -50.52
C GLU A 212 9.86 44.13 -51.78
N ARG A 213 9.37 44.65 -52.90
CA ARG A 213 8.97 43.98 -54.15
C ARG A 213 10.03 44.21 -55.23
N GLY A 214 10.29 43.23 -56.10
CA GLY A 214 11.11 43.37 -57.31
C GLY A 214 10.74 42.31 -58.36
N GLU A 215 10.89 42.64 -59.64
CA GLU A 215 10.04 42.21 -60.75
C GLU A 215 10.45 40.94 -61.53
N ARG A 216 9.42 40.24 -62.01
CA ARG A 216 9.21 39.53 -63.30
C ARG A 216 10.36 38.73 -63.95
N GLY A 217 10.10 37.44 -64.19
CA GLY A 217 10.77 36.58 -65.16
C GLY A 217 9.89 35.36 -65.51
N GLU A 218 10.01 34.84 -66.73
CA GLU A 218 8.92 34.27 -67.52
C GLU A 218 8.49 32.81 -67.22
N ARG A 219 7.25 32.55 -67.65
CA ARG A 219 6.49 31.30 -67.70
C ARG A 219 7.27 30.16 -68.38
N ARG A 220 7.34 28.99 -67.71
CA ARG A 220 7.48 27.67 -68.37
C ARG A 220 6.50 26.68 -67.75
N GLU A 221 6.00 25.80 -68.61
CA GLU A 221 4.77 25.04 -68.45
C GLU A 221 4.93 23.74 -67.65
N ARG A 222 3.89 23.47 -66.84
CA ARG A 222 3.28 22.19 -66.41
C ARG A 222 4.12 20.91 -66.51
N GLY A 223 4.34 20.29 -65.34
CA GLY A 223 4.49 18.85 -65.16
C GLY A 223 3.48 18.37 -64.11
N GLU A 224 2.81 17.26 -64.40
CA GLU A 224 1.55 16.83 -63.79
C GLU A 224 1.69 16.23 -62.38
N ARG A 225 0.65 16.46 -61.57
CA ARG A 225 0.54 16.07 -60.17
C ARG A 225 0.22 14.57 -60.06
N GLY A 226 1.15 13.79 -59.51
CA GLY A 226 0.89 12.42 -59.08
C GLY A 226 -0.02 12.37 -57.85
N GLU A 227 -1.00 11.47 -57.89
CA GLU A 227 -2.16 11.40 -57.02
C GLU A 227 -1.85 10.99 -55.57
N ARG A 228 -2.58 11.62 -54.65
CA ARG A 228 -2.59 11.35 -53.21
C ARG A 228 -3.24 9.98 -52.98
N ARG A 229 -2.50 9.04 -52.40
CA ARG A 229 -3.09 7.79 -51.88
C ARG A 229 -3.86 8.11 -50.59
N GLU A 230 -5.18 8.01 -50.65
CA GLU A 230 -6.04 7.97 -49.47
C GLU A 230 -5.93 6.59 -48.82
N ARG A 231 -5.50 6.56 -47.56
CA ARG A 231 -5.50 5.34 -46.76
C ARG A 231 -6.68 5.38 -45.78
N GLY A 232 -7.72 4.66 -46.18
CA GLY A 232 -8.61 3.82 -45.36
C GLY A 232 -9.33 4.46 -44.17
N GLU A 233 -10.65 4.64 -44.35
CA GLU A 233 -11.59 4.87 -43.25
C GLU A 233 -11.54 3.70 -42.25
N ARG A 234 -11.38 4.02 -40.97
CA ARG A 234 -11.42 3.03 -39.89
C ARG A 234 -12.88 2.77 -39.52
N GLY A 235 -13.26 1.48 -39.55
CA GLY A 235 -14.63 0.99 -39.61
C GLY A 235 -15.59 1.39 -38.48
N GLU A 236 -16.86 1.11 -38.78
CA GLU A 236 -18.05 1.48 -38.02
C GLU A 236 -18.05 0.93 -36.59
N ARG A 237 -18.48 1.79 -35.65
CA ARG A 237 -18.64 1.47 -34.23
C ARG A 237 -19.84 0.53 -34.08
N GLY A 238 -19.60 -0.67 -33.53
CA GLY A 238 -20.63 -1.67 -33.27
C GLY A 238 -21.78 -1.17 -32.39
N GLU A 239 -22.97 -1.72 -32.66
CA GLU A 239 -24.23 -1.34 -32.02
C GLU A 239 -24.23 -1.64 -30.51
N ARG A 240 -24.83 -0.72 -29.75
CA ARG A 240 -24.96 -0.79 -28.29
C ARG A 240 -26.03 -1.83 -27.93
N GLY A 241 -25.65 -2.85 -27.16
CA GLY A 241 -26.56 -3.90 -26.68
C GLY A 241 -27.76 -3.38 -25.88
N GLU A 242 -28.85 -4.14 -25.97
CA GLU A 242 -30.16 -3.81 -25.40
C GLU A 242 -30.15 -3.79 -23.86
N ARG A 243 -30.98 -2.90 -23.30
CA ARG A 243 -31.10 -2.64 -21.86
C ARG A 243 -31.92 -3.76 -21.19
N GLY A 244 -31.33 -4.40 -20.18
CA GLY A 244 -31.99 -5.44 -19.38
C GLY A 244 -33.24 -4.96 -18.64
N GLU A 245 -34.18 -5.89 -18.44
CA GLU A 245 -35.50 -5.66 -17.86
C GLU A 245 -35.47 -5.26 -16.37
N ARG A 246 -36.45 -4.46 -15.96
CA ARG A 246 -36.60 -3.89 -14.63
C ARG A 246 -37.18 -4.93 -13.66
N GLY A 247 -36.47 -5.22 -12.56
CA GLY A 247 -36.94 -6.09 -11.49
C GLY A 247 -38.19 -5.58 -10.76
N GLU A 248 -39.03 -6.53 -10.34
CA GLU A 248 -40.32 -6.33 -9.69
C GLU A 248 -40.21 -5.76 -8.25
N ARG A 249 -41.28 -5.07 -7.85
CA ARG A 249 -41.41 -4.26 -6.63
C ARG A 249 -41.70 -5.15 -5.41
N GLY A 250 -40.86 -5.09 -4.38
CA GLY A 250 -41.10 -5.74 -3.09
C GLY A 250 -42.25 -5.11 -2.30
N GLU A 251 -43.02 -5.96 -1.62
CA GLU A 251 -44.22 -5.65 -0.84
C GLU A 251 -43.88 -4.97 0.51
N ARG A 252 -44.85 -4.17 1.00
CA ARG A 252 -44.77 -3.35 2.22
C ARG A 252 -44.83 -4.20 3.49
N TYR A 253 -43.93 -3.93 4.43
CA TYR A 253 -44.05 -4.35 5.84
C TYR A 253 -45.07 -3.47 6.58
N ASP A 254 -45.99 -4.09 7.32
CA ASP A 254 -46.99 -3.45 8.19
C ASP A 254 -46.40 -3.28 9.60
N GLU A 255 -46.32 -2.04 10.08
CA GLU A 255 -45.97 -1.69 11.45
C GLU A 255 -47.26 -1.67 12.29
N ARG A 256 -47.46 -2.65 13.18
CA ARG A 256 -48.40 -2.50 14.30
C ARG A 256 -48.07 -3.39 15.51
N ASN A 257 -47.80 -2.68 16.61
CA ASN A 257 -48.01 -3.06 18.02
C ASN A 257 -47.16 -4.16 18.67
N GLY A 258 -46.05 -3.72 19.29
CA GLY A 258 -45.33 -4.43 20.34
C GLY A 258 -44.91 -3.49 21.48
N GLN A 259 -45.87 -2.81 22.11
CA GLN A 259 -45.67 -2.10 23.38
C GLN A 259 -46.82 -2.42 24.32
N GLN A 260 -46.62 -3.41 25.19
CA GLN A 260 -47.15 -3.42 26.56
C GLN A 260 -46.69 -4.71 27.25
N GLN A 261 -45.65 -4.60 28.06
CA GLN A 261 -45.59 -5.23 29.38
C GLN A 261 -44.36 -4.73 30.10
N GLN A 262 -44.52 -3.57 30.73
CA GLN A 262 -43.72 -3.19 31.88
C GLN A 262 -44.61 -3.42 33.10
N GLN A 263 -44.15 -4.35 33.94
CA GLN A 263 -44.24 -4.36 35.39
C GLN A 263 -45.51 -3.77 36.01
N LEU A 264 -46.31 -4.61 36.68
CA LEU A 264 -46.89 -4.31 37.98
C LEU A 264 -47.45 -5.59 38.62
N ARG A 265 -46.85 -5.94 39.76
CA ARG A 265 -47.13 -7.01 40.74
C ARG A 265 -46.39 -8.33 40.55
#